data_AF-A0A9Y3VLP7-F1
#
_entry.id   AF-A0A9Y3VLP7-F1
#
_cell.length_a   1.000
_cell.length_b   1.000
_cell.length_c   1.000
_cell.angle_alpha   90.00
_cell.angle_beta   90.00
_cell.angle_gamma   90.00
#
_symmetry.space_group_name_H-M   'P 1'
#
loop_
_entity.id
_entity.type
_entity.pdbx_description
1 polymer ?
#
loop_
_entity_poly.entity_id
_entity_poly.type
_entity_poly.pdbx_seq_one_letter_code
_entity_poly.pdbx_strand_id
1 'polypeptide(L)'
;MATELRFVFIRMDSLTESEIGQIARLQRDAGVQRLSRYFSWPEFSDERRCFHQEFVYDVVVFAADCGFSWPNVIRAAVIARDIFPRLDDPDVLNLLSLLREVLCEGLPNLTPVHRHDFTRYLTDTCITRRKLFQAVVDGAANVSVTQLHLEVQLPPTPPPLAQGVDLQEWESQQHEASLTSTLEQKENELRCLRQGSRVTVEDITLLEDKHLDKQ
;
A
#
# COMPACT_ATOMS: atom_id res chain seq x y z
N MET A 1 35.86 10.30 20.30
CA MET A 1 36.18 9.05 19.60
C MET A 1 35.84 9.28 18.14
N ALA A 2 36.84 9.57 17.32
CA ALA A 2 36.68 9.85 15.91
C ALA A 2 36.68 8.54 15.14
N THR A 3 35.55 8.18 14.55
CA THR A 3 35.44 7.03 13.65
C THR A 3 36.17 7.43 12.37
N GLU A 4 37.39 6.92 12.16
CA GLU A 4 38.07 6.98 10.86
C GLU A 4 37.17 6.28 9.83
N LEU A 5 36.41 7.05 9.05
CA LEU A 5 35.84 6.60 7.79
C LEU A 5 37.00 6.39 6.80
N ARG A 6 37.71 5.27 6.98
CA ARG A 6 38.55 4.74 5.91
C ARG A 6 37.60 4.32 4.81
N PHE A 7 37.41 5.20 3.83
CA PHE A 7 37.05 4.80 2.47
C PHE A 7 38.10 3.76 2.06
N VAL A 8 37.78 2.48 2.30
CA VAL A 8 38.62 1.38 1.87
C VAL A 8 38.77 1.54 0.38
N PHE A 9 40.02 1.79 -0.03
CA PHE A 9 40.46 1.96 -1.40
C PHE A 9 40.03 0.71 -2.20
N ILE A 10 38.86 0.76 -2.81
CA ILE A 10 38.36 -0.27 -3.72
C ILE A 10 39.05 -0.03 -5.06
N ARG A 11 39.48 -1.14 -5.68
CA ARG A 11 40.10 -1.27 -7.00
C ARG A 11 39.32 -0.45 -8.04
N MET A 12 39.71 0.81 -8.24
CA MET A 12 38.98 1.81 -9.05
C MET A 12 39.80 2.22 -10.27
N ASP A 13 40.61 1.30 -10.81
CA ASP A 13 41.58 1.63 -11.87
C ASP A 13 40.99 1.48 -13.29
N SER A 14 39.70 1.15 -13.45
CA SER A 14 39.16 0.78 -14.77
C SER A 14 37.88 1.45 -15.24
N LEU A 15 37.05 2.06 -14.37
CA LEU A 15 35.81 2.68 -14.86
C LEU A 15 36.11 4.10 -15.39
N THR A 16 36.20 4.22 -16.70
CA THR A 16 36.48 5.50 -17.38
C THR A 16 35.21 6.34 -17.59
N GLU A 17 35.38 7.64 -17.82
CA GLU A 17 34.29 8.57 -18.15
C GLU A 17 33.52 8.15 -19.42
N SER A 18 34.22 7.60 -20.41
CA SER A 18 33.58 7.10 -21.62
C SER A 18 32.75 5.85 -21.35
N GLU A 19 33.23 4.94 -20.50
CA GLU A 19 32.51 3.71 -20.18
C GLU A 19 31.26 3.98 -19.36
N ILE A 20 31.34 4.84 -18.33
CA ILE A 20 30.15 5.20 -17.54
C ILE A 20 29.09 5.88 -18.42
N GLY A 21 29.51 6.71 -19.37
CA GLY A 21 28.60 7.35 -20.33
C GLY A 21 27.95 6.34 -21.29
N GLN A 22 28.66 5.27 -21.67
CA GLN A 22 28.06 4.18 -22.45
C GLN A 22 27.09 3.36 -21.61
N ILE A 23 27.47 3.02 -20.37
CA ILE A 23 26.65 2.22 -19.45
C ILE A 23 25.32 2.92 -19.13
N ALA A 24 25.35 4.23 -18.87
CA ALA A 24 24.16 5.03 -18.58
C ALA A 24 23.14 5.04 -19.74
N ARG A 25 23.58 4.75 -20.98
CA ARG A 25 22.72 4.70 -22.18
C ARG A 25 22.18 3.31 -22.50
N LEU A 26 22.65 2.27 -21.81
CA LEU A 26 22.15 0.91 -22.01
C LEU A 26 20.74 0.74 -21.46
N GLN A 27 20.03 -0.27 -21.94
CA GLN A 27 18.81 -0.74 -21.29
C GLN A 27 19.13 -1.24 -19.87
N ARG A 28 18.18 -1.06 -18.94
CA ARG A 28 18.39 -1.22 -17.49
C ARG A 28 19.16 -2.48 -17.13
N ASP A 29 18.67 -3.66 -17.50
CA ASP A 29 19.28 -4.93 -17.10
C ASP A 29 20.72 -5.10 -17.64
N ALA A 30 20.95 -4.68 -18.89
CA ALA A 30 22.28 -4.71 -19.49
C ALA A 30 23.23 -3.68 -18.83
N GLY A 31 22.70 -2.52 -18.45
CA GLY A 31 23.41 -1.48 -17.73
C GLY A 31 23.84 -1.94 -16.34
N VAL A 32 22.91 -2.51 -15.57
CA VAL A 32 23.14 -3.09 -14.24
C VAL A 32 24.23 -4.17 -14.31
N GLN A 33 24.11 -5.13 -15.23
CA GLN A 33 25.09 -6.20 -15.40
C GLN A 33 26.47 -5.71 -15.84
N ARG A 34 26.53 -4.63 -16.63
CA ARG A 34 27.80 -4.08 -17.08
C ARG A 34 28.47 -3.26 -15.98
N LEU A 35 27.70 -2.43 -15.28
CA LEU A 35 28.17 -1.63 -14.14
C LEU A 35 28.65 -2.53 -13.00
N SER A 36 27.97 -3.66 -12.77
CA SER A 36 28.28 -4.56 -11.66
C SER A 36 29.67 -5.17 -11.70
N ARG A 37 30.29 -5.25 -12.88
CA ARG A 37 31.65 -5.78 -13.09
C ARG A 37 32.74 -4.85 -12.57
N TYR A 38 32.43 -3.57 -12.35
CA TYR A 38 33.38 -2.55 -11.91
C TYR A 38 33.43 -2.39 -10.39
N PHE A 39 32.56 -3.08 -9.64
CA PHE A 39 32.49 -2.98 -8.20
C PHE A 39 32.60 -4.35 -7.53
N SER A 40 33.29 -4.36 -6.39
CA SER A 40 33.18 -5.45 -5.43
C SER A 40 31.94 -5.21 -4.58
N TRP A 41 31.06 -6.20 -4.50
CA TRP A 41 29.81 -6.13 -3.77
C TRP A 41 29.97 -6.78 -2.39
N PRO A 42 29.74 -6.06 -1.28
CA PRO A 42 29.96 -6.59 0.07
C PRO A 42 28.91 -7.63 0.51
N GLU A 43 27.81 -7.83 -0.24
CA GLU A 43 26.71 -8.72 0.14
C GLU A 43 26.97 -10.20 -0.18
N PHE A 44 26.58 -11.06 0.77
CA PHE A 44 26.77 -12.52 0.70
C PHE A 44 25.68 -13.27 -0.10
N SER A 45 24.44 -12.75 -0.23
CA SER A 45 23.37 -13.42 -1.00
C SER A 45 23.15 -12.79 -2.38
N ASP A 46 22.79 -13.62 -3.37
CA ASP A 46 22.61 -13.19 -4.76
C ASP A 46 21.43 -12.22 -4.92
N GLU A 47 20.33 -12.39 -4.16
CA GLU A 47 19.18 -11.48 -4.23
C GLU A 47 19.53 -10.08 -3.69
N ARG A 48 20.21 -10.00 -2.54
CA ARG A 48 20.65 -8.72 -1.96
C ARG A 48 21.61 -7.99 -2.89
N ARG A 49 22.52 -8.76 -3.49
CA ARG A 49 23.47 -8.24 -4.47
C ARG A 49 22.74 -7.67 -5.70
N CYS A 50 21.72 -8.34 -6.22
CA CYS A 50 20.92 -7.83 -7.34
C CYS A 50 20.26 -6.48 -7.01
N PHE A 51 19.57 -6.37 -5.87
CA PHE A 51 18.95 -5.11 -5.45
C PHE A 51 19.97 -3.98 -5.25
N HIS A 52 21.13 -4.29 -4.67
CA HIS A 52 22.19 -3.31 -4.51
C HIS A 52 22.71 -2.81 -5.87
N GLN A 53 22.97 -3.72 -6.81
CA GLN A 53 23.42 -3.38 -8.16
C GLN A 53 22.40 -2.50 -8.91
N GLU A 54 21.13 -2.82 -8.80
CA GLU A 54 20.04 -2.02 -9.36
C GLU A 54 19.97 -0.62 -8.77
N PHE A 55 20.08 -0.50 -7.45
CA PHE A 55 20.07 0.80 -6.77
C PHE A 55 21.23 1.69 -7.24
N VAL A 56 22.43 1.13 -7.34
CA VAL A 56 23.62 1.87 -7.83
C VAL A 56 23.42 2.32 -9.28
N TYR A 57 22.84 1.46 -10.12
CA TYR A 57 22.54 1.82 -11.51
C TYR A 57 21.47 2.91 -11.61
N ASP A 58 20.39 2.83 -10.84
CA ASP A 58 19.34 3.86 -10.80
C ASP A 58 19.94 5.24 -10.44
N VAL A 59 20.90 5.27 -9.51
CA VAL A 59 21.64 6.50 -9.14
C VAL A 59 22.52 7.01 -10.29
N VAL A 60 23.18 6.13 -11.04
CA VAL A 60 23.98 6.50 -12.22
C VAL A 60 23.11 7.14 -13.30
N VAL A 61 21.96 6.53 -13.60
CA VAL A 61 21.02 7.03 -14.61
C VAL A 61 20.48 8.40 -14.17
N PHE A 62 20.04 8.53 -12.91
CA PHE A 62 19.61 9.82 -12.37
C PHE A 62 20.68 10.90 -12.51
N ALA A 63 21.92 10.62 -12.09
CA ALA A 63 23.00 11.60 -12.16
C ALA A 63 23.31 12.02 -13.61
N ALA A 64 23.28 11.07 -14.55
CA ALA A 64 23.48 11.34 -15.97
C ALA A 64 22.35 12.20 -16.56
N ASP A 65 21.10 11.87 -16.25
CA ASP A 65 19.90 12.58 -16.73
C ASP A 65 19.80 14.00 -16.15
N CYS A 66 20.27 14.19 -14.91
CA CYS A 66 20.43 15.50 -14.30
C CYS A 66 21.63 16.31 -14.82
N GLY A 67 22.38 15.78 -15.80
CA GLY A 67 23.48 16.51 -16.44
C GLY A 67 24.74 16.62 -15.59
N PHE A 68 24.99 15.65 -14.71
CA PHE A 68 26.23 15.64 -13.93
C PHE A 68 27.41 15.36 -14.88
N SER A 69 28.58 15.92 -14.57
CA SER A 69 29.80 15.53 -15.28
C SER A 69 30.11 14.06 -15.03
N TRP A 70 30.67 13.35 -16.00
CA TRP A 70 30.99 11.93 -15.88
C TRP A 70 31.81 11.55 -14.63
N PRO A 71 32.80 12.35 -14.19
CA PRO A 71 33.48 12.12 -12.91
C PRO A 71 32.53 12.15 -11.70
N ASN A 72 31.53 13.03 -11.72
CA ASN A 72 30.55 13.13 -10.64
C ASN A 72 29.50 12.01 -10.73
N VAL A 73 29.17 11.52 -11.92
CA VAL A 73 28.35 10.30 -12.10
C VAL A 73 29.05 9.09 -11.50
N ILE A 74 30.36 8.92 -11.75
CA ILE A 74 31.17 7.85 -11.15
C ILE A 74 31.18 7.96 -9.62
N ARG A 75 31.38 9.17 -9.08
CA ARG A 75 31.32 9.40 -7.63
C ARG A 75 29.93 9.09 -7.05
N ALA A 76 28.85 9.47 -7.75
CA ALA A 76 27.49 9.15 -7.32
C ALA A 76 27.26 7.63 -7.25
N ALA A 77 27.78 6.87 -8.22
CA ALA A 77 27.74 5.40 -8.20
C ALA A 77 28.48 4.82 -6.98
N VAL A 78 29.67 5.34 -6.69
CA VAL A 78 30.48 4.93 -5.53
C VAL A 78 29.74 5.22 -4.22
N ILE A 79 29.18 6.42 -4.09
CA ILE A 79 28.38 6.83 -2.94
C ILE A 79 27.17 5.90 -2.75
N ALA A 80 26.44 5.62 -3.83
CA ALA A 80 25.29 4.72 -3.80
C ALA A 80 25.70 3.30 -3.36
N ARG A 81 26.85 2.83 -3.84
CA ARG A 81 27.38 1.52 -3.46
C ARG A 81 27.70 1.46 -1.96
N ASP A 82 28.29 2.52 -1.42
CA ASP A 82 28.75 2.54 -0.03
C ASP A 82 27.62 2.81 0.97
N ILE A 83 26.55 3.48 0.53
CA ILE A 83 25.42 3.77 1.41
C ILE A 83 24.46 2.60 1.56
N PHE A 84 24.26 1.79 0.51
CA PHE A 84 23.25 0.72 0.50
C PHE A 84 23.37 -0.27 1.68
N PRO A 85 24.55 -0.80 2.03
CA PRO A 85 24.68 -1.71 3.17
C PRO A 85 24.36 -1.06 4.52
N ARG A 86 24.38 0.28 4.59
CA ARG A 86 24.09 1.06 5.79
C ARG A 86 22.62 1.46 5.88
N LEU A 87 21.79 1.12 4.88
CA LEU A 87 20.35 1.39 4.86
C LEU A 87 19.53 0.44 5.73
N ASP A 88 20.17 -0.55 6.36
CA ASP A 88 19.53 -1.51 7.28
C ASP A 88 19.05 -0.88 8.60
N ASP A 89 19.39 0.39 8.85
CA ASP A 89 19.13 1.02 10.14
C ASP A 89 17.60 1.28 10.36
N PRO A 90 17.02 0.74 11.45
CA PRO A 90 15.63 0.96 11.83
C PRO A 90 15.33 2.38 12.34
N ASP A 91 16.30 3.29 12.42
CA ASP A 91 16.09 4.72 12.70
C ASP A 91 16.20 5.63 11.46
N VAL A 92 15.14 6.42 11.22
CA VAL A 92 15.08 7.42 10.13
C VAL A 92 16.06 8.57 10.37
N LEU A 93 16.27 8.97 11.63
CA LEU A 93 17.16 10.09 11.96
C LEU A 93 18.63 9.74 11.70
N ASN A 94 19.01 8.49 11.97
CA ASN A 94 20.32 7.96 11.61
C ASN A 94 20.51 7.90 10.09
N LEU A 95 19.51 7.42 9.35
CA LEU A 95 19.52 7.40 7.89
C LEU A 95 19.70 8.81 7.28
N LEU A 96 18.98 9.82 7.80
CA LEU A 96 19.12 11.20 7.35
C LEU A 96 20.50 11.78 7.69
N SER A 97 21.05 11.44 8.87
CA SER A 97 22.39 11.86 9.28
C SER A 97 23.46 11.25 8.40
N LEU A 98 23.33 9.97 8.08
CA LEU A 98 24.15 9.22 7.13
C LEU A 98 24.13 9.86 5.74
N LEU A 99 22.94 10.09 5.19
CA LEU A 99 22.77 10.73 3.88
C LEU A 99 23.44 12.10 3.86
N ARG A 100 23.22 12.91 4.89
CA ARG A 100 23.83 14.24 5.03
C ARG A 100 25.35 14.18 5.05
N GLU A 101 25.94 13.26 5.81
CA GLU A 101 27.40 13.07 5.88
C GLU A 101 27.97 12.73 4.51
N VAL A 102 27.42 11.71 3.85
CA VAL A 102 27.92 11.20 2.57
C VAL A 102 27.73 12.22 1.44
N LEU A 103 26.64 12.99 1.46
CA LEU A 103 26.35 14.03 0.47
C LEU A 103 27.19 15.30 0.66
N CYS A 104 27.56 15.62 1.90
CA CYS A 104 28.45 16.75 2.19
C CYS A 104 29.89 16.46 1.76
N GLU A 105 30.39 15.25 2.00
CA GLU A 105 31.78 14.87 1.74
C GLU A 105 32.01 14.31 0.32
N GLY A 106 31.02 13.65 -0.27
CA GLY A 106 31.22 12.81 -1.45
C GLY A 106 31.28 13.55 -2.80
N LEU A 107 30.69 14.76 -2.90
CA LEU A 107 30.52 15.48 -4.17
C LEU A 107 30.79 17.00 -4.04
N PRO A 108 32.04 17.42 -3.75
CA PRO A 108 32.37 18.83 -3.51
C PRO A 108 32.23 19.73 -4.74
N ASN A 109 32.31 19.16 -5.95
CA ASN A 109 32.34 19.90 -7.23
C ASN A 109 30.98 20.02 -7.92
N LEU A 110 29.87 19.63 -7.26
CA LEU A 110 28.52 19.78 -7.83
C LEU A 110 27.99 21.20 -7.64
N THR A 111 27.21 21.67 -8.61
CA THR A 111 26.48 22.93 -8.50
C THR A 111 25.48 22.85 -7.33
N PRO A 112 25.09 23.97 -6.70
CA PRO A 112 24.11 23.96 -5.62
C PRO A 112 22.78 23.30 -6.02
N VAL A 113 22.36 23.47 -7.26
CA VAL A 113 21.15 22.86 -7.83
C VAL A 113 21.29 21.35 -7.90
N HIS A 114 22.37 20.84 -8.51
CA HIS A 114 22.63 19.40 -8.60
C HIS A 114 22.76 18.74 -7.22
N ARG A 115 23.40 19.42 -6.26
CA ARG A 115 23.49 18.91 -4.88
C ARG A 115 22.12 18.76 -4.24
N HIS A 116 21.27 19.76 -4.39
CA HIS A 116 19.91 19.72 -3.86
C HIS A 116 19.08 18.61 -4.52
N ASP A 117 19.14 18.49 -5.85
CA ASP A 117 18.36 17.49 -6.59
C ASP A 117 18.82 16.06 -6.26
N PHE A 118 20.14 15.86 -6.15
CA PHE A 118 20.70 14.57 -5.72
C PHE A 118 20.31 14.21 -4.28
N THR A 119 20.38 15.20 -3.38
CA THR A 119 19.97 15.02 -1.99
C THR A 119 18.51 14.61 -1.91
N ARG A 120 17.62 15.35 -2.60
CA ARG A 120 16.19 15.03 -2.67
C ARG A 120 15.97 13.63 -3.22
N TYR A 121 16.58 13.29 -4.35
CA TYR A 121 16.43 11.97 -4.97
C TYR A 121 16.85 10.83 -4.05
N LEU A 122 18.03 10.93 -3.42
CA LEU A 122 18.49 9.89 -2.50
C LEU A 122 17.62 9.82 -1.25
N THR A 123 17.25 10.95 -0.66
CA THR A 123 16.36 10.98 0.50
C THR A 123 15.00 10.35 0.18
N ASP A 124 14.36 10.74 -0.92
CA ASP A 124 13.07 10.21 -1.34
C ASP A 124 13.16 8.72 -1.66
N THR A 125 14.21 8.29 -2.37
CA THR A 125 14.41 6.89 -2.75
C THR A 125 14.65 6.02 -1.51
N CYS A 126 15.55 6.43 -0.63
CA CYS A 126 15.88 5.69 0.59
C CYS A 126 14.72 5.66 1.58
N ILE A 127 13.94 6.73 1.70
CA ILE A 127 12.76 6.77 2.58
C ILE A 127 11.61 5.96 2.00
N THR A 128 11.27 6.16 0.72
CA THR A 128 10.14 5.49 0.07
C THR A 128 10.36 3.99 -0.01
N ARG A 129 11.58 3.56 -0.37
CA ARG A 129 11.95 2.15 -0.47
C ARG A 129 12.55 1.61 0.84
N ARG A 130 12.46 2.35 1.94
CA ARG A 130 13.09 1.97 3.23
C ARG A 130 12.71 0.57 3.69
N LYS A 131 11.42 0.25 3.72
CA LYS A 131 10.95 -1.09 4.16
C LYS A 131 11.44 -2.19 3.23
N LEU A 132 11.58 -1.89 1.94
CA LEU A 132 12.10 -2.82 0.94
C LEU A 132 13.60 -3.02 1.14
N PHE A 133 14.37 -1.95 1.30
CA PHE A 133 15.79 -2.02 1.59
C PHE A 133 16.06 -2.72 2.92
N GLN A 134 15.29 -2.42 3.96
CA GLN A 134 15.37 -3.12 5.24
C GLN A 134 15.05 -4.62 5.07
N ALA A 135 13.95 -4.99 4.42
CA ALA A 135 13.61 -6.40 4.19
C ALA A 135 14.69 -7.15 3.37
N VAL A 136 15.27 -6.49 2.38
CA VAL A 136 16.36 -7.04 1.56
C VAL A 136 17.64 -7.16 2.39
N VAL A 137 18.08 -6.10 3.07
CA VAL A 137 19.35 -6.03 3.80
C VAL A 137 19.33 -6.88 5.07
N ASP A 138 18.24 -6.91 5.83
CA ASP A 138 18.04 -7.81 7.00
C ASP A 138 18.02 -9.30 6.59
N GLY A 139 17.75 -9.61 5.30
CA GLY A 139 17.57 -10.99 4.86
C GLY A 139 16.26 -11.60 5.25
N ALA A 140 15.21 -10.79 5.35
CA ALA A 140 13.86 -11.25 5.59
C ALA A 140 13.31 -12.18 4.48
N ALA A 141 14.11 -12.50 3.45
CA ALA A 141 13.92 -13.68 2.60
C ALA A 141 13.85 -15.00 3.41
N ASN A 142 14.35 -15.01 4.66
CA ASN A 142 14.21 -16.13 5.59
C ASN A 142 12.92 -16.09 6.42
N VAL A 143 12.07 -15.05 6.27
CA VAL A 143 10.70 -15.15 6.76
C VAL A 143 10.09 -16.24 5.90
N SER A 144 9.87 -17.41 6.52
CA SER A 144 9.07 -18.47 5.94
C SER A 144 7.79 -17.79 5.43
N VAL A 145 7.74 -17.51 4.13
CA VAL A 145 6.51 -17.07 3.49
C VAL A 145 5.62 -18.27 3.69
N THR A 146 4.81 -18.23 4.74
CA THR A 146 3.81 -19.23 5.00
C THR A 146 2.88 -19.10 3.81
N GLN A 147 3.14 -19.91 2.78
CA GLN A 147 2.40 -19.93 1.55
C GLN A 147 1.07 -20.56 1.93
N LEU A 148 0.20 -19.74 2.50
CA LEU A 148 -1.10 -20.17 2.98
C LEU A 148 -1.90 -20.45 1.71
N HIS A 149 -2.04 -21.73 1.39
CA HIS A 149 -2.89 -22.18 0.30
C HIS A 149 -4.34 -21.91 0.72
N LEU A 150 -4.78 -20.68 0.50
CA LEU A 150 -6.15 -20.26 0.71
C LEU A 150 -6.96 -20.71 -0.49
N GLU A 151 -7.73 -21.77 -0.31
CA GLU A 151 -8.77 -22.13 -1.25
C GLU A 151 -9.87 -21.07 -1.18
N VAL A 152 -9.96 -20.25 -2.23
CA VAL A 152 -11.06 -19.31 -2.39
C VAL A 152 -12.29 -20.12 -2.78
N GLN A 153 -13.17 -20.37 -1.80
CA GLN A 153 -14.48 -20.98 -2.06
C GLN A 153 -15.28 -20.04 -2.96
N LEU A 154 -15.66 -20.54 -4.14
CA LEU A 154 -16.52 -19.79 -5.04
C LEU A 154 -17.91 -19.66 -4.40
N PRO A 155 -18.57 -18.50 -4.50
CA PRO A 155 -19.96 -18.39 -4.10
C PRO A 155 -20.79 -19.43 -4.88
N PRO A 156 -21.82 -20.03 -4.25
CA PRO A 156 -22.65 -21.02 -4.92
C PRO A 156 -23.26 -20.40 -6.17
N THR A 157 -23.33 -21.19 -7.25
CA THR A 157 -23.94 -20.73 -8.50
C THR A 157 -25.41 -20.38 -8.24
N PRO A 158 -25.86 -19.16 -8.59
CA PRO A 158 -27.25 -18.79 -8.39
C PRO A 158 -28.16 -19.69 -9.24
N PRO A 159 -29.39 -19.96 -8.77
CA PRO A 159 -30.36 -20.74 -9.54
C PRO A 159 -30.70 -20.02 -10.86
N PRO A 160 -31.13 -20.79 -11.89
CA PRO A 160 -31.54 -20.22 -13.17
C PRO A 160 -32.64 -19.18 -13.01
N LEU A 161 -32.61 -18.13 -13.82
CA LEU A 161 -33.64 -17.07 -13.81
C LEU A 161 -35.06 -17.60 -14.03
N ALA A 162 -35.22 -18.73 -14.74
CA ALA A 162 -36.50 -19.40 -14.94
C ALA A 162 -37.14 -19.94 -13.65
N GLN A 163 -36.38 -20.04 -12.57
CA GLN A 163 -36.88 -20.40 -11.23
C GLN A 163 -37.21 -19.15 -10.39
N GLY A 164 -36.91 -17.96 -10.90
CA GLY A 164 -37.32 -16.71 -10.28
C GLY A 164 -38.82 -16.46 -10.49
N VAL A 165 -39.43 -15.77 -9.54
CA VAL A 165 -40.77 -15.21 -9.68
C VAL A 165 -40.62 -13.80 -10.24
N ASP A 166 -41.54 -13.37 -11.10
CA ASP A 166 -41.55 -11.98 -11.55
C ASP A 166 -41.71 -11.03 -10.36
N LEU A 167 -41.08 -9.85 -10.44
CA LEU A 167 -41.07 -8.91 -9.32
C LEU A 167 -42.49 -8.46 -8.95
N GLN A 168 -43.32 -8.18 -9.96
CA GLN A 168 -44.69 -7.72 -9.74
C GLN A 168 -45.57 -8.83 -9.15
N GLU A 169 -45.37 -10.08 -9.59
CA GLU A 169 -46.06 -11.26 -9.03
C GLU A 169 -45.66 -11.50 -7.57
N TRP A 170 -44.38 -11.38 -7.24
CA TRP A 170 -43.89 -11.53 -5.87
C TRP A 170 -44.43 -10.45 -4.94
N GLU A 171 -44.44 -9.18 -5.37
CA GLU A 171 -45.03 -8.07 -4.60
C GLU A 171 -46.52 -8.26 -4.35
N SER A 172 -47.25 -8.77 -5.36
CA SER A 172 -48.68 -9.08 -5.25
C SER A 172 -48.92 -10.18 -4.21
N GLN A 173 -48.12 -11.25 -4.24
CA GLN A 173 -48.21 -12.35 -3.26
C GLN A 173 -47.89 -11.89 -1.84
N GLN A 174 -46.89 -11.00 -1.66
CA GLN A 174 -46.59 -10.42 -0.35
C GLN A 174 -47.74 -9.58 0.18
N HIS A 175 -48.37 -8.78 -0.69
CA HIS A 175 -49.52 -7.97 -0.30
C HIS A 175 -50.72 -8.86 0.08
N GLU A 176 -51.00 -9.91 -0.70
CA GLU A 176 -52.07 -10.87 -0.42
C GLU A 176 -51.84 -11.65 0.89
N ALA A 177 -50.61 -12.09 1.15
CA ALA A 177 -50.25 -12.76 2.40
C ALA A 177 -50.41 -11.84 3.63
N SER A 178 -50.10 -10.55 3.48
CA SER A 178 -50.30 -9.56 4.55
C SER A 178 -51.79 -9.32 4.82
N LEU A 179 -52.61 -9.21 3.77
CA LEU A 179 -54.05 -9.02 3.88
C LEU A 179 -54.75 -10.24 4.49
N THR A 180 -54.37 -11.44 4.07
CA THR A 180 -54.95 -12.69 4.59
C THR A 180 -54.61 -12.89 6.07
N SER A 181 -53.37 -12.65 6.48
CA SER A 181 -52.98 -12.65 7.91
C SER A 181 -53.78 -11.63 8.73
N THR A 182 -53.96 -10.42 8.20
CA THR A 182 -54.78 -9.37 8.86
C THR A 182 -56.25 -9.77 8.98
N LEU A 183 -56.80 -10.38 7.93
CA LEU A 183 -58.17 -10.90 7.94
C LEU A 183 -58.34 -12.03 8.96
N GLU A 184 -57.42 -12.99 9.00
CA GLU A 184 -57.44 -14.08 9.98
C GLU A 184 -57.36 -13.55 11.43
N GLN A 185 -56.51 -12.56 11.67
CA GLN A 185 -56.44 -11.89 12.98
C GLN A 185 -57.81 -11.28 13.34
N LYS A 186 -58.42 -10.53 12.43
CA LYS A 186 -59.72 -9.88 12.66
C LYS A 186 -60.85 -10.88 12.85
N GLU A 187 -60.87 -11.97 12.09
CA GLU A 187 -61.83 -13.06 12.29
C GLU A 187 -61.66 -13.72 13.66
N ASN A 188 -60.43 -13.95 14.10
CA ASN A 188 -60.17 -14.51 15.42
C ASN A 188 -60.58 -13.54 16.53
N GLU A 189 -60.32 -12.23 16.39
CA GLU A 189 -60.82 -11.20 17.30
C GLU A 189 -62.36 -11.21 17.38
N LEU A 190 -63.06 -11.26 16.24
CA LEU A 190 -64.52 -11.35 16.18
C LEU A 190 -65.04 -12.64 16.81
N ARG A 191 -64.36 -13.77 16.61
CA ARG A 191 -64.71 -15.05 17.22
C ARG A 191 -64.60 -14.98 18.74
N CYS A 192 -63.50 -14.42 19.26
CA CYS A 192 -63.31 -14.18 20.69
C CYS A 192 -64.40 -13.25 21.27
N LEU A 193 -64.75 -12.16 20.59
CA LEU A 193 -65.81 -11.24 21.03
C LEU A 193 -67.20 -11.90 21.06
N ARG A 194 -67.49 -12.80 20.10
CA ARG A 194 -68.75 -13.56 20.08
C ARG A 194 -68.84 -14.63 21.15
N GLN A 195 -67.70 -15.19 21.57
CA GLN A 195 -67.59 -16.21 22.61
C GLN A 195 -67.41 -15.62 24.02
N GLY A 196 -66.91 -14.39 24.12
CA GLY A 196 -66.88 -13.61 25.35
C GLY A 196 -68.28 -13.28 25.85
N SER A 197 -68.42 -13.13 27.17
CA SER A 197 -69.69 -12.86 27.84
C SER A 197 -70.39 -11.63 27.23
N ARG A 198 -71.66 -11.77 26.86
CA ARG A 198 -72.51 -10.64 26.49
C ARG A 198 -72.67 -9.75 27.72
N VAL A 199 -72.15 -8.53 27.66
CA VAL A 199 -72.47 -7.48 28.63
C VAL A 199 -73.98 -7.24 28.54
N THR A 200 -74.69 -7.46 29.64
CA THR A 200 -76.08 -7.02 29.84
C THR A 200 -76.10 -5.50 29.78
N VAL A 201 -76.96 -4.97 28.90
CA VAL A 201 -77.26 -3.54 28.83
C VAL A 201 -78.12 -3.16 30.04
N GLU A 202 -77.49 -2.86 31.16
CA GLU A 202 -77.99 -2.10 32.33
C GLU A 202 -76.70 -1.51 32.93
N ASP A 203 -76.30 -0.25 32.75
CA ASP A 203 -77.01 1.00 33.03
C ASP A 203 -76.60 2.06 32.00
N ILE A 204 -77.57 2.58 31.26
CA ILE A 204 -77.46 3.92 30.68
C ILE A 204 -77.77 4.88 31.83
N THR A 205 -76.72 5.40 32.46
CA THR A 205 -76.86 6.60 33.29
C THR A 205 -77.07 7.78 32.35
N LEU A 206 -78.34 8.15 32.20
CA LEU A 206 -78.76 9.45 31.70
C LEU A 206 -78.13 10.54 32.56
N LEU A 207 -77.15 11.26 32.00
CA LEU A 207 -76.88 12.63 32.41
C LEU A 207 -77.56 13.53 31.39
N GLU A 208 -78.74 13.99 31.77
CA GLU A 208 -79.54 14.98 31.03
C GLU A 208 -78.76 16.29 30.83
N ASP A 209 -78.81 16.75 29.59
CA ASP A 209 -78.80 18.13 29.11
C ASP A 209 -78.51 19.25 30.11
N LYS A 210 -77.43 19.99 29.86
CA LYS A 210 -77.51 21.45 29.71
C LYS A 210 -76.57 21.95 28.60
N HIS A 211 -77.17 22.21 27.43
CA HIS A 211 -77.27 23.55 26.85
C HIS A 211 -75.95 24.36 26.74
N LEU A 212 -75.42 24.54 25.52
CA LEU A 212 -75.60 25.77 24.74
C LEU A 212 -74.70 25.78 23.50
N ASP A 213 -75.36 25.95 22.35
CA ASP A 213 -74.78 26.56 21.15
C ASP A 213 -74.07 27.89 21.43
N LYS A 214 -73.20 28.24 20.46
CA LYS A 214 -72.55 29.53 20.14
C LYS A 214 -71.12 29.60 20.68
N GLN A 215 -70.09 29.80 19.84
CA GLN A 215 -70.04 30.60 18.62
C GLN A 215 -68.83 30.20 17.77
#